data_AF-A0A8B7N6B3-F1
#
_entry.id   AF-A0A8B7N6B3-F1
#
_cell.length_a   1.000
_cell.length_b   1.000
_cell.length_c   1.000
_cell.angle_alpha   90.00
_cell.angle_beta   90.00
_cell.angle_gamma   90.00
#
_symmetry.space_group_name_H-M   'P 1'
#
loop_
_entity.id
_entity.type
_entity.pdbx_description
1 polymer ?
#
loop_
_entity_poly.entity_id
_entity_poly.type
_entity_poly.pdbx_seq_one_letter_code
_entity_poly.pdbx_strand_id
1 'polypeptide(L)'
;MTMEKKLCGVIMICQMTAILSGVAMLYLAVIVIIPSKDELLMGISIAPIMCSTVQTENNNLKTNPDGTPKKCDWASCREWCLSKDPAVCLQIYVRPRLRGSNVTLEECEPEQMDKACSALNVSAAVPFRCRTGECQDLDGVYNCSKPDPNECRLMSPAYECRARNISRLPIVCNEEKCQTRLIGVVSCTAGECLRLYDVPHYDYCERKCSNLEIDNINSMIFSKERIITRKCKKVTASNGTDVIQNLGKNPSWQSASEVLMLFCTYITPTENGYLMDDCFNATLGEMRRIRDMRDFRDLIKYHIATGETRGWLIDPEEALQVVNDTKLRINSEACTNTLSKKCTHFFKNHRHDERDGRTRDRFPCFYTKSHNDFVMAVFNPEETKMYLLLATCVPAFLFILSCGFLYLCSKLVNPDDDGHLVLKTLKKDPMPSDASDL
;
A
#
# COMPACT_ATOMS: atom_id res chain seq x y z
N MET A 1 18.52 -2.72 -54.44
CA MET A 1 18.41 -1.36 -53.83
C MET A 1 19.68 -0.59 -54.16
N THR A 2 19.57 0.56 -54.85
CA THR A 2 20.72 1.37 -55.28
C THR A 2 21.47 1.94 -54.08
N MET A 3 22.78 2.23 -54.23
CA MET A 3 23.65 2.76 -53.16
C MET A 3 23.10 4.05 -52.56
N GLU A 4 22.51 4.91 -53.39
CA GLU A 4 21.84 6.15 -52.98
C GLU A 4 20.65 5.89 -52.06
N LYS A 5 19.81 4.89 -52.37
CA LYS A 5 18.67 4.52 -51.51
C LYS A 5 19.13 4.05 -50.13
N LYS A 6 20.30 3.38 -50.06
CA LYS A 6 20.92 3.00 -48.79
C LYS A 6 21.42 4.23 -48.03
N LEU A 7 22.09 5.16 -48.71
CA LEU A 7 22.62 6.39 -48.11
C LEU A 7 21.50 7.31 -47.58
N CYS A 8 20.46 7.57 -48.38
CA CYS A 8 19.28 8.32 -47.96
C CYS A 8 18.59 7.65 -46.76
N GLY A 9 18.44 6.33 -46.79
CA GLY A 9 17.83 5.58 -45.70
C GLY A 9 18.60 5.72 -44.38
N VAL A 10 19.94 5.64 -44.42
CA VAL A 10 20.76 5.80 -43.22
C VAL A 10 20.71 7.24 -42.70
N ILE A 11 20.80 8.25 -43.58
CA ILE A 11 20.67 9.67 -43.18
C ILE A 11 19.32 9.90 -42.49
N MET A 12 18.22 9.39 -43.06
CA MET A 12 16.89 9.51 -42.48
C MET A 12 16.80 8.87 -41.09
N ILE A 13 17.34 7.65 -40.92
CA ILE A 13 17.36 6.95 -39.62
C ILE A 13 18.19 7.74 -38.60
N CYS A 14 19.36 8.25 -38.98
CA CYS A 14 20.19 9.05 -38.08
C CYS A 14 19.53 10.38 -37.70
N GLN A 15 18.85 11.06 -38.64
CA GLN A 15 18.06 12.27 -38.34
C GLN A 15 16.92 11.97 -37.37
N MET A 16 16.15 10.92 -37.63
CA MET A 16 15.06 10.49 -36.76
C MET A 16 15.58 10.12 -35.35
N THR A 17 16.69 9.39 -35.28
CA THR A 17 17.33 9.01 -34.01
C THR A 17 17.84 10.22 -33.24
N ALA A 18 18.46 11.20 -33.91
CA ALA A 18 18.91 12.44 -33.28
C ALA A 18 17.74 13.25 -32.70
N ILE A 19 16.63 13.39 -33.45
CA ILE A 19 15.44 14.11 -32.98
C ILE A 19 14.80 13.38 -31.79
N LEU A 20 14.58 12.06 -31.91
CA LEU A 20 13.95 11.27 -30.86
C LEU A 20 14.80 11.21 -29.58
N SER A 21 16.12 11.08 -29.70
CA SER A 21 17.03 11.11 -28.55
C SER A 21 17.09 12.49 -27.88
N GLY A 22 17.09 13.57 -28.68
CA GLY A 22 17.00 14.95 -28.17
C GLY A 22 15.71 15.19 -27.36
N VAL A 23 14.58 14.80 -27.92
CA VAL A 23 13.28 14.89 -27.24
C VAL A 23 13.26 13.99 -26.00
N ALA A 24 13.77 12.76 -26.09
CA ALA A 24 13.85 11.85 -24.95
C ALA A 24 14.67 12.42 -23.79
N MET A 25 15.81 13.08 -24.06
CA MET A 25 16.59 13.75 -23.02
C MET A 25 15.80 14.82 -22.27
N LEU A 26 15.02 15.65 -22.98
CA LEU A 26 14.21 16.70 -22.36
C LEU A 26 13.13 16.12 -21.42
N TYR A 27 12.43 15.07 -21.87
CA TYR A 27 11.42 14.41 -21.04
C TYR A 27 12.04 13.66 -19.86
N LEU A 28 13.10 12.89 -20.10
CA LEU A 28 13.78 12.13 -19.05
C LEU A 28 14.45 13.04 -18.02
N ALA A 29 14.86 14.25 -18.41
CA ALA A 29 15.38 15.24 -17.47
C ALA A 29 14.38 15.54 -16.35
N VAL A 30 13.12 15.83 -16.72
CA VAL A 30 12.06 16.19 -15.77
C VAL A 30 11.47 14.96 -15.08
N ILE A 31 11.35 13.83 -15.79
CA ILE A 31 10.65 12.64 -15.27
C ILE A 31 11.55 11.76 -14.39
N VAL A 32 12.86 11.70 -14.69
CA VAL A 32 13.79 10.75 -14.05
C VAL A 32 15.01 11.44 -13.48
N ILE A 33 15.73 12.25 -14.27
CA ILE A 33 17.08 12.71 -13.89
C ILE A 33 17.05 13.65 -12.68
N ILE A 34 16.24 14.72 -12.75
CA ILE A 34 16.09 15.68 -11.65
C ILE A 34 15.61 14.98 -10.36
N PRO A 35 14.48 14.23 -10.36
CA PRO A 35 14.00 13.61 -9.13
C PRO A 35 14.96 12.55 -8.58
N SER A 36 15.59 11.74 -9.44
CA SER A 36 16.58 10.75 -8.99
C SER A 36 17.79 11.41 -8.36
N LYS A 37 18.27 12.52 -8.93
CA LYS A 37 19.38 13.28 -8.36
C LYS A 37 19.02 13.83 -6.99
N ASP A 38 17.87 14.48 -6.86
CA ASP A 38 17.43 15.08 -5.60
C ASP A 38 17.23 13.99 -4.52
N GLU A 39 16.66 12.85 -4.89
CA GLU A 39 16.49 11.69 -4.01
C GLU A 39 17.81 11.12 -3.50
N LEU A 40 18.83 10.99 -4.37
CA LEU A 40 20.15 10.51 -3.97
C LEU A 40 20.92 11.53 -3.10
N LEU A 41 20.62 12.82 -3.22
CA LEU A 41 21.25 13.88 -2.43
C LEU A 41 20.59 14.12 -1.07
N MET A 42 19.36 13.63 -0.84
CA MET A 42 18.61 13.83 0.41
C MET A 42 19.17 13.09 1.64
N GLY A 43 20.15 12.20 1.46
CA GLY A 43 20.81 11.50 2.57
C GLY A 43 19.86 10.60 3.37
N ILE A 44 18.93 9.94 2.68
CA ILE A 44 17.96 9.02 3.31
C ILE A 44 18.68 7.75 3.79
N SER A 45 18.31 7.30 4.99
CA SER A 45 18.83 6.03 5.52
C SER A 45 18.37 4.87 4.64
N ILE A 46 19.31 4.04 4.19
CA ILE A 46 19.02 2.82 3.41
C ILE A 46 18.36 1.75 4.30
N ALA A 47 18.65 1.75 5.61
CA ALA A 47 17.98 0.88 6.56
C ALA A 47 16.56 1.41 6.81
N PRO A 48 15.50 0.64 6.49
CA PRO A 48 14.13 1.06 6.75
C PRO A 48 13.82 1.02 8.25
N ILE A 49 13.09 2.02 8.69
CA ILE A 49 12.41 2.03 9.99
C ILE A 49 10.96 1.56 9.81
N MET A 50 10.18 1.50 10.89
CA MET A 50 8.77 1.13 10.81
C MET A 50 7.90 2.39 10.87
N CYS A 51 6.85 2.45 10.07
CA CYS A 51 5.84 3.49 10.11
C CYS A 51 4.48 2.89 10.45
N SER A 52 3.75 3.59 11.30
CA SER A 52 2.37 3.25 11.66
C SER A 52 1.43 4.36 11.24
N THR A 53 0.38 4.04 10.51
CA THR A 53 -0.59 5.05 10.06
C THR A 53 -1.39 5.60 11.24
N VAL A 54 -1.37 6.92 11.42
CA VAL A 54 -2.04 7.61 12.53
C VAL A 54 -3.35 8.24 12.07
N GLN A 55 -3.35 8.80 10.86
CA GLN A 55 -4.50 9.52 10.33
C GLN A 55 -4.51 9.49 8.81
N THR A 56 -5.68 9.24 8.25
CA THR A 56 -5.93 9.39 6.82
C THR A 56 -7.01 10.42 6.57
N GLU A 57 -6.74 11.35 5.66
CA GLU A 57 -7.70 12.35 5.23
C GLU A 57 -7.92 12.31 3.73
N ASN A 58 -9.19 12.33 3.31
CA ASN A 58 -9.57 12.53 1.92
C ASN A 58 -10.12 13.95 1.75
N ASN A 59 -9.26 14.88 1.33
CA ASN A 59 -9.65 16.29 1.21
C ASN A 59 -10.54 16.58 0.00
N ASN A 60 -10.61 15.67 -0.99
CA ASN A 60 -11.55 15.81 -2.10
C ASN A 60 -13.02 15.82 -1.64
N LEU A 61 -13.30 15.26 -0.45
CA LEU A 61 -14.64 15.21 0.14
C LEU A 61 -14.91 16.38 1.10
N LYS A 62 -13.91 17.23 1.37
CA LYS A 62 -14.04 18.35 2.31
C LYS A 62 -14.26 19.64 1.54
N THR A 63 -15.31 20.38 1.91
CA THR A 63 -15.54 21.76 1.46
C THR A 63 -15.04 22.73 2.52
N ASN A 64 -14.55 23.88 2.07
CA ASN A 64 -14.30 25.03 2.91
C ASN A 64 -15.63 25.55 3.50
N PRO A 65 -15.59 26.38 4.56
CA PRO A 65 -16.79 26.97 5.16
C PRO A 65 -17.65 27.79 4.19
N ASP A 66 -17.05 28.26 3.08
CA ASP A 66 -17.68 29.01 1.99
C ASP A 66 -18.32 28.10 0.91
N GLY A 67 -18.28 26.78 1.09
CA GLY A 67 -18.83 25.80 0.14
C GLY A 67 -17.90 25.46 -1.04
N THR A 68 -16.69 26.02 -1.12
CA THR A 68 -15.72 25.69 -2.17
C THR A 68 -14.97 24.39 -1.86
N PRO A 69 -14.57 23.57 -2.86
CA PRO A 69 -13.76 22.39 -2.60
C PRO A 69 -12.41 22.79 -2.01
N LYS A 70 -12.00 22.13 -0.92
CA LYS A 70 -10.73 22.43 -0.25
C LYS A 70 -9.57 22.14 -1.21
N LYS A 71 -8.70 23.14 -1.43
CA LYS A 71 -7.50 22.98 -2.25
C LYS A 71 -6.57 21.92 -1.62
N CYS A 72 -6.05 21.02 -2.46
CA CYS A 72 -5.13 19.99 -2.02
C CYS A 72 -3.70 20.55 -1.90
N ASP A 73 -3.24 20.82 -0.67
CA ASP A 73 -1.89 21.35 -0.44
C ASP A 73 -0.80 20.33 -0.79
N TRP A 74 -1.06 19.06 -0.48
CA TRP A 74 -0.18 17.94 -0.76
C TRP A 74 -0.97 16.63 -0.81
N ALA A 75 -0.41 15.59 -1.42
CA ALA A 75 -0.99 14.25 -1.46
C ALA A 75 0.10 13.21 -1.18
N SER A 76 -0.26 12.06 -0.61
CA SER A 76 0.70 10.99 -0.33
C SER A 76 1.14 10.23 -1.58
N CYS A 77 0.28 10.17 -2.60
CA CYS A 77 0.59 9.58 -3.90
C CYS A 77 -0.28 10.22 -4.99
N ARG A 78 0.32 10.54 -6.13
CA ARG A 78 -0.36 11.01 -7.34
C ARG A 78 0.05 10.19 -8.54
N GLU A 79 -0.92 9.84 -9.38
CA GLU A 79 -0.59 9.32 -10.71
C GLU A 79 -0.22 10.51 -11.59
N TRP A 80 0.84 10.34 -12.39
CA TRP A 80 1.39 11.35 -13.31
C TRP A 80 1.92 12.62 -12.64
N CYS A 81 3.23 12.66 -12.41
CA CYS A 81 3.92 13.74 -11.72
C CYS A 81 3.81 15.12 -12.39
N LEU A 82 3.55 15.17 -13.70
CA LEU A 82 3.38 16.42 -14.46
C LEU A 82 2.02 17.09 -14.26
N SER A 83 1.05 16.41 -13.64
CA SER A 83 -0.29 16.95 -13.41
C SER A 83 -0.24 17.97 -12.27
N LYS A 84 -0.67 19.21 -12.53
CA LYS A 84 -0.68 20.29 -11.52
C LYS A 84 -1.64 20.00 -10.36
N ASP A 85 -2.79 19.41 -10.66
CA ASP A 85 -3.80 19.10 -9.66
C ASP A 85 -4.02 17.59 -9.51
N PRO A 86 -3.96 17.06 -8.27
CA PRO A 86 -4.24 15.65 -8.06
C PRO A 86 -5.72 15.36 -8.30
N ALA A 87 -6.01 14.34 -9.11
CA ALA A 87 -7.36 13.79 -9.20
C ALA A 87 -7.85 13.22 -7.85
N VAL A 88 -6.93 12.73 -7.01
CA VAL A 88 -7.20 12.18 -5.68
C VAL A 88 -6.34 12.88 -4.62
N CYS A 89 -6.95 13.62 -3.70
CA CYS A 89 -6.26 14.24 -2.56
C CYS A 89 -6.39 13.39 -1.29
N LEU A 90 -5.62 12.29 -1.23
CA LEU A 90 -5.49 11.48 -0.02
C LEU A 90 -4.18 11.81 0.70
N GLN A 91 -4.29 12.17 1.98
CA GLN A 91 -3.20 12.55 2.85
C GLN A 91 -3.10 11.52 3.99
N ILE A 92 -1.96 10.85 4.08
CA ILE A 92 -1.69 9.84 5.11
C ILE A 92 -0.59 10.41 6.02
N TYR A 93 -0.91 10.50 7.31
CA TYR A 93 0.04 10.80 8.37
C TYR A 93 0.47 9.52 9.06
N VAL A 94 1.76 9.41 9.34
CA VAL A 94 2.38 8.24 9.94
C VAL A 94 3.22 8.64 11.12
N ARG A 95 3.38 7.69 12.04
CA ARG A 95 4.33 7.74 13.15
C ARG A 95 5.56 6.91 12.79
N PRO A 96 6.70 7.54 12.50
CA PRO A 96 7.92 6.81 12.21
C PRO A 96 8.60 6.40 13.52
N ARG A 97 8.89 5.11 13.64
CA ARG A 97 9.45 4.48 14.83
C ARG A 97 10.53 3.48 14.49
N LEU A 98 11.41 3.22 15.43
CA LEU A 98 12.37 2.13 15.31
C LEU A 98 11.63 0.79 15.25
N ARG A 99 12.34 -0.20 14.72
CA ARG A 99 11.90 -1.59 14.78
C ARG A 99 11.84 -2.02 16.25
N GLY A 100 10.77 -2.71 16.61
CA GLY A 100 10.59 -3.31 17.92
C GLY A 100 11.54 -4.47 18.19
N SER A 101 11.25 -5.23 19.24
CA SER A 101 12.04 -6.39 19.63
C SER A 101 11.71 -7.62 18.80
N ASN A 102 12.69 -8.50 18.55
CA ASN A 102 12.41 -9.84 18.02
C ASN A 102 12.08 -10.76 19.17
N VAL A 103 10.98 -11.50 19.07
CA VAL A 103 10.49 -12.43 20.09
C VAL A 103 10.35 -13.81 19.48
N THR A 104 10.83 -14.82 20.19
CA THR A 104 10.72 -16.22 19.80
C THR A 104 9.94 -16.96 20.86
N LEU A 105 8.94 -17.73 20.42
CA LEU A 105 8.21 -18.68 21.25
C LEU A 105 8.59 -20.08 20.78
N GLU A 106 8.93 -20.95 21.72
CA GLU A 106 9.37 -22.32 21.46
C GLU A 106 8.61 -23.32 22.34
N GLU A 107 8.61 -24.58 21.91
CA GLU A 107 7.93 -25.69 22.59
C GLU A 107 6.43 -25.41 22.81
N CYS A 108 5.76 -25.00 21.73
CA CYS A 108 4.34 -24.70 21.75
C CYS A 108 3.48 -25.93 21.47
N GLU A 109 2.41 -26.09 22.25
CA GLU A 109 1.41 -27.16 22.09
C GLU A 109 0.69 -27.05 20.73
N PRO A 110 0.19 -28.15 20.14
CA PRO A 110 -0.42 -28.12 18.80
C PRO A 110 -1.79 -27.41 18.75
N GLU A 111 -2.49 -27.27 19.87
CA GLU A 111 -3.76 -26.53 19.93
C GLU A 111 -3.50 -25.03 19.72
N GLN A 112 -4.10 -24.46 18.67
CA GLN A 112 -3.87 -23.10 18.21
C GLN A 112 -5.20 -22.45 17.82
N MET A 113 -5.51 -21.28 18.37
CA MET A 113 -6.46 -20.37 17.73
C MET A 113 -5.65 -19.43 16.84
N ASP A 114 -5.96 -19.46 15.56
CA ASP A 114 -5.38 -18.59 14.55
C ASP A 114 -6.51 -17.92 13.78
N LYS A 115 -7.02 -16.84 14.36
CA LYS A 115 -8.20 -16.20 13.83
C LYS A 115 -7.81 -14.89 13.18
N ALA A 116 -7.93 -14.86 11.86
CA ALA A 116 -7.99 -13.62 11.13
C ALA A 116 -9.35 -12.97 11.43
N CYS A 117 -9.35 -11.95 12.29
CA CYS A 117 -10.42 -10.97 12.44
C CYS A 117 -10.51 -10.01 11.24
N SER A 118 -9.89 -10.37 10.12
CA SER A 118 -9.89 -9.61 8.88
C SER A 118 -11.31 -9.21 8.50
N ALA A 119 -11.49 -7.98 8.01
CA ALA A 119 -12.71 -7.58 7.34
C ALA A 119 -13.15 -8.68 6.36
N LEU A 120 -14.29 -9.35 6.61
CA LEU A 120 -14.83 -10.33 5.68
C LEU A 120 -14.90 -9.66 4.32
N ASN A 121 -14.25 -10.27 3.34
CA ASN A 121 -14.26 -9.76 1.99
C ASN A 121 -15.71 -9.80 1.53
N VAL A 122 -16.39 -8.64 1.50
CA VAL A 122 -17.78 -8.53 1.02
C VAL A 122 -17.89 -9.10 -0.40
N SER A 123 -16.78 -9.12 -1.15
CA SER A 123 -16.68 -9.76 -2.47
C SER A 123 -16.81 -11.29 -2.44
N ALA A 124 -16.43 -11.92 -1.33
CA ALA A 124 -16.52 -13.36 -1.06
C ALA A 124 -17.79 -13.75 -0.27
N ALA A 125 -18.53 -12.77 0.27
CA ALA A 125 -19.83 -13.01 0.88
C ALA A 125 -20.82 -13.54 -0.18
N VAL A 126 -21.61 -14.54 0.21
CA VAL A 126 -22.59 -15.19 -0.66
C VAL A 126 -23.59 -14.15 -1.19
N PRO A 127 -23.74 -14.01 -2.52
CA PRO A 127 -24.72 -13.13 -3.12
C PRO A 127 -26.11 -13.77 -3.08
N PHE A 128 -27.10 -13.01 -2.63
CA PHE A 128 -28.53 -13.33 -2.66
C PHE A 128 -29.17 -12.55 -3.79
N ARG A 129 -29.93 -13.23 -4.67
CA ARG A 129 -30.52 -12.61 -5.86
C ARG A 129 -32.03 -12.43 -5.80
N CYS A 130 -32.67 -12.92 -4.73
CA CYS A 130 -34.11 -12.85 -4.52
C CYS A 130 -34.93 -13.24 -5.75
N ARG A 131 -34.57 -14.37 -6.41
CA ARG A 131 -35.29 -14.89 -7.59
C ARG A 131 -36.03 -16.21 -7.32
N THR A 132 -35.60 -16.99 -6.34
CA THR A 132 -36.09 -18.37 -6.10
C THR A 132 -36.08 -18.71 -4.60
N GLY A 133 -36.91 -18.05 -3.80
CA GLY A 133 -37.08 -18.35 -2.36
C GLY A 133 -35.97 -17.83 -1.45
N GLU A 134 -34.83 -17.39 -2.01
CA GLU A 134 -33.63 -17.00 -1.27
C GLU A 134 -33.82 -15.85 -0.27
N CYS A 135 -34.94 -15.13 -0.32
CA CYS A 135 -35.16 -13.90 0.44
C CYS A 135 -36.31 -13.94 1.45
N GLN A 136 -36.97 -15.08 1.63
CA GLN A 136 -38.01 -15.28 2.64
C GLN A 136 -37.43 -15.38 4.07
N ASP A 137 -36.27 -16.01 4.20
CA ASP A 137 -35.61 -16.26 5.49
C ASP A 137 -34.39 -15.34 5.74
N LEU A 138 -34.39 -14.14 5.15
CA LEU A 138 -33.29 -13.20 5.38
C LEU A 138 -33.26 -12.79 6.86
N ASP A 139 -32.19 -13.16 7.53
CA ASP A 139 -31.86 -12.72 8.87
C ASP A 139 -30.48 -12.05 8.88
N GLY A 140 -30.41 -10.87 9.51
CA GLY A 140 -29.21 -10.05 9.58
C GLY A 140 -29.16 -8.88 8.60
N VAL A 141 -27.98 -8.28 8.45
CA VAL A 141 -27.73 -7.04 7.71
C VAL A 141 -27.13 -7.36 6.36
N TYR A 142 -27.65 -6.73 5.31
CA TYR A 142 -27.26 -6.95 3.92
C TYR A 142 -26.86 -5.65 3.22
N ASN A 143 -25.88 -5.73 2.32
CA ASN A 143 -25.52 -4.66 1.39
C ASN A 143 -26.07 -4.95 -0.01
N CYS A 144 -26.98 -4.09 -0.46
CA CYS A 144 -27.64 -4.13 -1.76
C CYS A 144 -27.28 -2.90 -2.63
N SER A 145 -26.09 -2.33 -2.44
CA SER A 145 -25.67 -1.07 -3.11
C SER A 145 -25.08 -1.25 -4.51
N LYS A 146 -24.88 -2.49 -4.98
CA LYS A 146 -24.30 -2.76 -6.31
C LYS A 146 -25.31 -2.50 -7.44
N PRO A 147 -24.82 -2.20 -8.67
CA PRO A 147 -25.68 -1.80 -9.78
C PRO A 147 -26.60 -2.90 -10.31
N ASP A 148 -26.31 -4.17 -10.05
CA ASP A 148 -27.21 -5.27 -10.45
C ASP A 148 -28.50 -5.24 -9.59
N PRO A 149 -29.69 -5.07 -10.18
CA PRO A 149 -30.94 -5.05 -9.45
C PRO A 149 -31.18 -6.41 -8.78
N ASN A 150 -31.04 -6.41 -7.46
CA ASN A 150 -31.35 -7.51 -6.52
C ASN A 150 -30.18 -8.38 -6.06
N GLU A 151 -28.92 -8.01 -6.33
CA GLU A 151 -27.79 -8.68 -5.65
C GLU A 151 -27.52 -8.04 -4.28
N CYS A 152 -27.93 -8.73 -3.21
CA CYS A 152 -27.66 -8.38 -1.83
C CYS A 152 -26.60 -9.31 -1.24
N ARG A 153 -25.76 -8.81 -0.33
CA ARG A 153 -24.71 -9.62 0.31
C ARG A 153 -24.79 -9.53 1.82
N LEU A 154 -24.78 -10.69 2.48
CA LEU A 154 -24.85 -10.76 3.94
C LEU A 154 -23.59 -10.17 4.59
N MET A 155 -23.80 -9.29 5.56
CA MET A 155 -22.75 -8.56 6.30
C MET A 155 -22.68 -8.92 7.79
N SER A 156 -23.79 -9.35 8.42
CA SER A 156 -23.85 -9.64 9.86
C SER A 156 -22.74 -10.52 10.43
N PRO A 157 -22.15 -11.50 9.70
CA PRO A 157 -21.03 -12.27 10.21
C PRO A 157 -19.78 -11.46 10.54
N ALA A 158 -19.66 -10.25 9.97
CA ALA A 158 -18.44 -9.45 10.04
C ALA A 158 -18.66 -7.97 10.35
N TYR A 159 -19.91 -7.50 10.34
CA TYR A 159 -20.25 -6.11 10.57
C TYR A 159 -21.45 -5.98 11.52
N GLU A 160 -21.39 -5.01 12.42
CA GLU A 160 -22.46 -4.49 13.25
C GLU A 160 -22.73 -3.04 12.82
N CYS A 161 -23.91 -2.78 12.26
CA CYS A 161 -24.30 -1.45 11.81
C CYS A 161 -25.19 -0.77 12.87
N ARG A 162 -24.80 0.41 13.36
CA ARG A 162 -25.62 1.22 14.26
C ARG A 162 -26.23 2.38 13.47
N ALA A 163 -27.55 2.34 13.26
CA ALA A 163 -28.28 3.40 12.56
C ALA A 163 -29.17 4.15 13.54
N ARG A 164 -29.19 5.49 13.44
CA ARG A 164 -30.14 6.34 14.19
C ARG A 164 -31.43 6.53 13.42
N ASN A 165 -31.35 6.61 12.09
CA ASN A 165 -32.49 6.73 11.19
C ASN A 165 -32.73 5.42 10.43
N ILE A 166 -33.86 4.78 10.74
CA ILE A 166 -34.29 3.51 10.17
C ILE A 166 -35.65 3.72 9.49
N SER A 167 -35.89 3.04 8.37
CA SER A 167 -37.21 3.03 7.73
C SER A 167 -38.30 2.65 8.73
N ARG A 168 -39.38 3.43 8.77
CA ARG A 168 -40.55 3.13 9.61
C ARG A 168 -41.43 2.03 9.03
N LEU A 169 -41.33 1.80 7.71
CA LEU A 169 -42.10 0.78 7.01
C LEU A 169 -41.17 -0.40 6.66
N PRO A 170 -41.50 -1.63 7.10
CA PRO A 170 -40.76 -2.82 6.71
C PRO A 170 -41.04 -3.17 5.25
N ILE A 171 -39.99 -3.57 4.55
CA ILE A 171 -40.07 -4.16 3.21
C ILE A 171 -40.20 -5.67 3.43
N VAL A 172 -41.39 -6.20 3.18
CA VAL A 172 -41.62 -7.64 3.31
C VAL A 172 -41.14 -8.34 2.04
N CYS A 173 -40.31 -9.36 2.21
CA CYS A 173 -39.85 -10.25 1.16
C CYS A 173 -40.56 -11.59 1.24
N ASN A 174 -41.06 -12.09 0.11
CA ASN A 174 -41.69 -13.41 0.00
C ASN A 174 -40.82 -14.36 -0.83
N GLU A 175 -41.34 -15.56 -1.12
CA GLU A 175 -40.64 -16.61 -1.89
C GLU A 175 -40.19 -16.16 -3.29
N GLU A 176 -40.87 -15.22 -3.93
CA GLU A 176 -40.56 -14.84 -5.31
C GLU A 176 -39.90 -13.46 -5.43
N LYS A 177 -40.24 -12.51 -4.54
CA LYS A 177 -39.80 -11.12 -4.60
C LYS A 177 -40.02 -10.34 -3.30
N CYS A 178 -39.28 -9.24 -3.15
CA CYS A 178 -39.60 -8.21 -2.17
C CYS A 178 -40.66 -7.24 -2.69
N GLN A 179 -41.51 -6.70 -1.80
CA GLN A 179 -42.52 -5.69 -2.15
C GLN A 179 -41.91 -4.47 -2.86
N THR A 180 -40.73 -4.05 -2.44
CA THR A 180 -39.93 -3.00 -3.06
C THR A 180 -38.48 -3.45 -3.17
N ARG A 181 -37.71 -2.83 -4.08
CA ARG A 181 -36.30 -3.14 -4.27
C ARG A 181 -35.51 -2.80 -3.01
N LEU A 182 -34.70 -3.73 -2.52
CA LEU A 182 -33.72 -3.48 -1.47
C LEU A 182 -32.58 -2.62 -2.03
N ILE A 183 -32.34 -1.46 -1.40
CA ILE A 183 -31.34 -0.48 -1.85
C ILE A 183 -30.53 -0.02 -0.64
N GLY A 184 -29.21 -0.03 -0.78
CA GLY A 184 -28.29 0.39 0.28
C GLY A 184 -28.08 -0.73 1.32
N VAL A 185 -27.88 -0.34 2.58
CA VAL A 185 -27.77 -1.28 3.70
C VAL A 185 -29.14 -1.50 4.34
N VAL A 186 -29.53 -2.76 4.49
CA VAL A 186 -30.82 -3.17 5.05
C VAL A 186 -30.63 -4.19 6.17
N SER A 187 -31.44 -4.10 7.21
CA SER A 187 -31.48 -5.07 8.32
C SER A 187 -32.76 -5.89 8.18
N CYS A 188 -32.64 -7.20 8.02
CA CYS A 188 -33.75 -8.11 7.84
C CYS A 188 -33.89 -9.05 9.04
N THR A 189 -35.12 -9.37 9.40
CA THR A 189 -35.45 -10.39 10.40
C THR A 189 -36.60 -11.23 9.85
N ALA A 190 -36.36 -12.52 9.59
CA ALA A 190 -37.35 -13.43 9.01
C ALA A 190 -38.05 -12.87 7.75
N GLY A 191 -37.28 -12.24 6.85
CA GLY A 191 -37.80 -11.71 5.58
C GLY A 191 -38.44 -10.32 5.67
N GLU A 192 -38.55 -9.72 6.85
CA GLU A 192 -38.94 -8.32 7.02
C GLU A 192 -37.71 -7.42 7.09
N CYS A 193 -37.51 -6.58 6.07
CA CYS A 193 -36.30 -5.77 5.92
C CYS A 193 -36.54 -4.28 6.18
N LEU A 194 -35.70 -3.67 7.00
CA LEU A 194 -35.69 -2.24 7.32
C LEU A 194 -34.44 -1.57 6.72
N ARG A 195 -34.65 -0.47 6.00
CA ARG A 195 -33.55 0.31 5.41
C ARG A 195 -32.87 1.19 6.46
N LEU A 196 -31.54 1.19 6.48
CA LEU A 196 -30.72 2.03 7.34
C LEU A 196 -30.28 3.28 6.58
N TYR A 197 -30.99 4.41 6.74
CA TYR A 197 -30.76 5.60 5.90
C TYR A 197 -29.42 6.29 6.16
N ASP A 198 -28.97 6.28 7.42
CA ASP A 198 -27.70 6.89 7.83
C ASP A 198 -26.47 6.03 7.47
N VAL A 199 -26.70 4.83 6.91
CA VAL A 199 -25.66 3.88 6.52
C VAL A 199 -25.73 3.67 5.00
N PRO A 200 -25.28 4.66 4.21
CA PRO A 200 -25.39 4.61 2.75
C PRO A 200 -24.48 3.53 2.14
N HIS A 201 -23.43 3.13 2.85
CA HIS A 201 -22.44 2.16 2.41
C HIS A 201 -21.93 1.32 3.59
N TYR A 202 -21.41 0.12 3.31
CA TYR A 202 -20.92 -0.81 4.35
C TYR A 202 -19.75 -0.25 5.18
N ASP A 203 -19.02 0.73 4.65
CA ASP A 203 -17.91 1.39 5.34
C ASP A 203 -18.37 2.14 6.61
N TYR A 204 -19.66 2.44 6.75
CA TYR A 204 -20.23 3.09 7.93
C TYR A 204 -20.61 2.10 9.05
N CYS A 205 -20.48 0.80 8.82
CA CYS A 205 -20.74 -0.22 9.84
C CYS A 205 -19.48 -0.54 10.63
N GLU A 206 -19.63 -0.77 11.92
CA GLU A 206 -18.54 -1.28 12.76
C GLU A 206 -18.26 -2.74 12.42
N ARG A 207 -17.02 -3.19 12.50
CA ARG A 207 -16.65 -4.58 12.24
C ARG A 207 -16.80 -5.43 13.50
N LYS A 208 -17.31 -6.65 13.35
CA LYS A 208 -17.53 -7.61 14.44
C LYS A 208 -16.50 -8.75 14.33
N CYS A 209 -15.59 -8.85 15.29
CA CYS A 209 -14.81 -10.08 15.53
C CYS A 209 -15.20 -10.65 16.90
N SER A 210 -16.36 -11.30 16.92
CA SER A 210 -16.94 -11.91 18.11
C SER A 210 -16.69 -13.43 18.15
N ASN A 211 -17.08 -14.06 19.25
CA ASN A 211 -16.96 -15.51 19.49
C ASN A 211 -15.50 -15.96 19.46
N LEU A 212 -14.64 -15.24 20.19
CA LEU A 212 -13.34 -15.75 20.56
C LEU A 212 -13.53 -16.75 21.70
N GLU A 213 -13.02 -17.96 21.51
CA GLU A 213 -12.99 -18.99 22.54
C GLU A 213 -11.55 -19.12 22.99
N ILE A 214 -11.28 -18.60 24.19
CA ILE A 214 -9.93 -18.46 24.73
C ILE A 214 -9.88 -19.26 26.02
N ASP A 215 -9.23 -20.41 25.99
CA ASP A 215 -9.03 -21.24 27.16
C ASP A 215 -7.64 -21.88 27.17
N ASN A 216 -7.06 -22.06 28.36
CA ASN A 216 -5.77 -22.72 28.56
C ASN A 216 -4.61 -22.21 27.65
N ILE A 217 -4.49 -20.90 27.47
CA ILE A 217 -3.39 -20.28 26.73
C ILE A 217 -2.47 -19.49 27.66
N ASN A 218 -1.20 -19.32 27.27
CA ASN A 218 -0.28 -18.42 27.96
C ASN A 218 0.37 -17.39 27.03
N SER A 219 0.13 -17.44 25.73
CA SER A 219 0.59 -16.44 24.77
C SER A 219 -0.56 -16.01 23.86
N MET A 220 -0.66 -14.69 23.64
CA MET A 220 -1.62 -14.04 22.77
C MET A 220 -0.89 -12.97 21.96
N ILE A 221 -0.85 -13.16 20.65
CA ILE A 221 -0.12 -12.31 19.72
C ILE A 221 -1.13 -11.61 18.83
N PHE A 222 -1.03 -10.29 18.80
CA PHE A 222 -1.80 -9.44 17.90
C PHE A 222 -0.95 -9.07 16.68
N SER A 223 -1.44 -9.37 15.47
CA SER A 223 -0.77 -8.99 14.22
C SER A 223 -1.77 -8.50 13.21
N LYS A 224 -1.76 -7.18 12.96
CA LYS A 224 -2.84 -6.52 12.19
C LYS A 224 -4.21 -6.93 12.75
N GLU A 225 -5.11 -7.41 11.88
CA GLU A 225 -6.43 -7.93 12.23
C GLU A 225 -6.40 -9.45 12.54
N ARG A 226 -5.27 -10.02 12.96
CA ARG A 226 -5.14 -11.45 13.28
C ARG A 226 -4.76 -11.61 14.74
N ILE A 227 -5.42 -12.55 15.42
CA ILE A 227 -5.08 -12.97 16.76
C ILE A 227 -4.58 -14.42 16.71
N ILE A 228 -3.40 -14.64 17.28
CA ILE A 228 -2.79 -15.96 17.41
C ILE A 228 -2.64 -16.25 18.88
N THR A 229 -3.20 -17.36 19.35
CA THR A 229 -3.05 -17.78 20.74
C THR A 229 -2.49 -19.19 20.82
N ARG A 230 -1.56 -19.39 21.75
CA ARG A 230 -0.95 -20.71 21.95
C ARG A 230 -0.43 -20.86 23.37
N LYS A 231 -0.21 -22.11 23.77
CA LYS A 231 0.50 -22.44 25.00
C LYS A 231 1.92 -22.86 24.66
N CYS A 232 2.91 -22.15 25.21
CA CYS A 232 4.33 -22.37 24.94
C CYS A 232 5.12 -22.49 26.25
N LYS A 233 6.26 -23.17 26.23
CA LYS A 233 7.09 -23.36 27.43
C LYS A 233 8.27 -22.40 27.50
N LYS A 234 8.70 -21.85 26.37
CA LYS A 234 9.88 -20.98 26.32
C LYS A 234 9.60 -19.74 25.49
N VAL A 235 10.10 -18.62 25.99
CA VAL A 235 10.01 -17.30 25.34
C VAL A 235 11.36 -16.61 25.47
N THR A 236 11.82 -16.01 24.38
CA THR A 236 13.06 -15.22 24.36
C THR A 236 12.86 -13.94 23.58
N ALA A 237 13.49 -12.86 24.01
CA ALA A 237 13.48 -11.58 23.31
C ALA A 237 14.91 -11.05 23.14
N SER A 238 15.21 -10.54 21.96
CA SER A 238 16.54 -10.00 21.59
C SER A 238 16.88 -8.68 22.28
N ASN A 239 15.90 -7.78 22.39
CA ASN A 239 16.02 -6.46 23.06
C ASN A 239 15.02 -6.29 24.22
N GLY A 240 14.44 -7.40 24.69
CA GLY A 240 13.51 -7.36 25.82
C GLY A 240 14.26 -7.14 27.14
N THR A 241 13.56 -6.58 28.13
CA THR A 241 14.04 -6.55 29.51
C THR A 241 14.37 -7.99 29.98
N ASP A 242 15.30 -8.14 30.93
CA ASP A 242 15.64 -9.45 31.56
C ASP A 242 14.39 -10.21 32.04
N VAL A 243 13.29 -9.48 32.27
CA VAL A 243 11.98 -9.99 32.66
C VAL A 243 11.40 -10.97 31.63
N ILE A 244 11.51 -10.71 30.33
CA ILE A 244 10.96 -11.62 29.30
C ILE A 244 11.76 -12.90 29.21
N GLN A 245 13.09 -12.82 29.32
CA GLN A 245 13.94 -14.00 29.31
C GLN A 245 13.66 -14.90 30.53
N ASN A 246 13.28 -14.30 31.66
CA ASN A 246 12.89 -15.03 32.86
C ASN A 246 11.41 -15.45 32.89
N LEU A 247 10.57 -14.95 31.98
CA LEU A 247 9.16 -15.31 31.91
C LEU A 247 8.95 -16.81 31.67
N GLY A 248 9.85 -17.43 30.90
CA GLY A 248 9.87 -18.88 30.70
C GLY A 248 10.04 -19.69 31.99
N LYS A 249 10.50 -19.08 33.09
CA LYS A 249 10.62 -19.71 34.42
C LYS A 249 9.49 -19.32 35.38
N ASN A 250 8.61 -18.39 34.98
CA ASN A 250 7.52 -17.92 35.82
C ASN A 250 6.42 -19.01 35.91
N PRO A 251 6.13 -19.55 37.10
CA PRO A 251 5.11 -20.60 37.25
C PRO A 251 3.71 -20.12 36.85
N SER A 252 3.40 -18.83 37.01
CA SER A 252 2.11 -18.25 36.63
C SER A 252 1.87 -18.29 35.12
N TRP A 253 2.92 -18.06 34.33
CA TRP A 253 2.88 -18.12 32.87
C TRP A 253 2.90 -19.56 32.36
N GLN A 254 3.72 -20.43 32.95
CA GLN A 254 3.74 -21.86 32.59
C GLN A 254 2.40 -22.56 32.88
N SER A 255 1.74 -22.17 33.97
CA SER A 255 0.42 -22.70 34.37
C SER A 255 -0.76 -22.06 33.63
N ALA A 256 -0.52 -21.15 32.67
CA ALA A 256 -1.56 -20.43 31.94
C ALA A 256 -2.52 -19.61 32.85
N SER A 257 -2.04 -19.16 34.01
CA SER A 257 -2.79 -18.20 34.86
C SER A 257 -2.56 -16.76 34.40
N GLU A 258 -1.39 -16.48 33.83
CA GLU A 258 -1.03 -15.23 33.18
C GLU A 258 -0.77 -15.46 31.69
N VAL A 259 -1.21 -14.51 30.88
CA VAL A 259 -1.09 -14.55 29.42
C VAL A 259 -0.17 -13.43 28.97
N LEU A 260 0.90 -13.79 28.28
CA LEU A 260 1.74 -12.85 27.56
C LEU A 260 0.97 -12.30 26.37
N MET A 261 0.67 -11.00 26.40
CA MET A 261 -0.02 -10.29 25.33
C MET A 261 0.98 -9.33 24.68
N LEU A 262 1.11 -9.37 23.35
CA LEU A 262 2.01 -8.47 22.60
C LEU A 262 1.53 -8.22 21.18
N PHE A 263 1.95 -7.11 20.58
CA PHE A 263 1.78 -6.85 19.16
C PHE A 263 3.06 -7.18 18.39
N CYS A 264 2.94 -7.83 17.23
CA CYS A 264 4.05 -8.09 16.32
C CYS A 264 3.63 -7.87 14.87
N THR A 265 4.47 -7.17 14.09
CA THR A 265 4.16 -6.90 12.68
C THR A 265 4.37 -8.12 11.79
N TYR A 266 5.42 -8.90 12.03
CA TYR A 266 5.76 -10.08 11.24
C TYR A 266 5.80 -11.33 12.11
N ILE A 267 5.13 -12.38 11.65
CA ILE A 267 5.05 -13.67 12.35
C ILE A 267 5.36 -14.77 11.36
N THR A 268 6.39 -15.57 11.68
CA THR A 268 6.80 -16.72 10.90
C THR A 268 6.61 -17.98 11.76
N PRO A 269 5.73 -18.91 11.37
CA PRO A 269 5.58 -20.18 12.07
C PRO A 269 6.86 -21.02 11.91
N THR A 270 7.21 -21.74 12.97
CA THR A 270 8.28 -22.75 13.00
C THR A 270 7.67 -24.10 13.39
N GLU A 271 8.44 -25.19 13.35
CA GLU A 271 7.92 -26.53 13.64
C GLU A 271 7.22 -26.62 15.00
N ASN A 272 7.77 -25.98 16.05
CA ASN A 272 7.26 -26.04 17.42
C ASN A 272 7.08 -24.65 18.06
N GLY A 273 6.79 -23.61 17.27
CA GLY A 273 6.62 -22.25 17.80
C GLY A 273 6.57 -21.14 16.76
N TYR A 274 6.97 -19.93 17.15
CA TYR A 274 6.95 -18.75 16.27
C TYR A 274 8.21 -17.92 16.41
N LEU A 275 8.71 -17.46 15.27
CA LEU A 275 9.65 -16.36 15.18
C LEU A 275 8.86 -15.09 14.84
N MET A 276 8.98 -14.08 15.68
CA MET A 276 8.26 -12.81 15.52
C MET A 276 9.26 -11.66 15.44
N ASP A 277 9.02 -10.76 14.50
CA ASP A 277 9.83 -9.57 14.24
C ASP A 277 8.96 -8.31 14.39
N ASP A 278 9.60 -7.23 14.83
CA ASP A 278 8.98 -5.95 15.15
C ASP A 278 7.83 -6.08 16.18
N CYS A 279 8.16 -6.60 17.37
CA CYS A 279 7.23 -6.72 18.48
C CYS A 279 7.33 -5.54 19.46
N PHE A 280 6.18 -5.09 19.96
CA PHE A 280 6.02 -3.94 20.85
C PHE A 280 4.78 -4.12 21.74
N ASN A 281 4.60 -3.22 22.74
CA ASN A 281 3.47 -3.25 23.67
C ASN A 281 3.31 -4.63 24.35
N ALA A 282 4.36 -5.22 24.94
CA ALA A 282 4.20 -6.53 25.59
C ALA A 282 3.78 -6.39 27.07
N THR A 283 2.86 -7.22 27.55
CA THR A 283 2.31 -7.16 28.92
C THR A 283 1.89 -8.55 29.42
N LEU A 284 1.65 -8.69 30.72
CA LEU A 284 1.04 -9.89 31.33
C LEU A 284 -0.39 -9.62 31.77
N GLY A 285 -1.34 -10.22 31.05
CA GLY A 285 -2.76 -10.22 31.37
C GLY A 285 -3.16 -11.40 32.26
N GLU A 286 -4.28 -11.26 32.97
CA GLU A 286 -4.85 -12.33 33.80
C GLU A 286 -5.79 -13.21 32.97
N MET A 287 -5.53 -14.53 32.93
CA MET A 287 -6.35 -15.46 32.15
C MET A 287 -7.83 -15.43 32.57
N ARG A 288 -8.12 -15.22 33.85
CA ARG A 288 -9.51 -15.13 34.36
C ARG A 288 -10.31 -14.02 33.68
N ARG A 289 -9.70 -12.85 33.44
CA ARG A 289 -10.37 -11.73 32.78
C ARG A 289 -10.46 -11.93 31.28
N ILE A 290 -9.41 -12.48 30.68
CA ILE A 290 -9.33 -12.72 29.24
C ILE A 290 -10.37 -13.75 28.79
N ARG A 291 -10.58 -14.81 29.58
CA ARG A 291 -11.53 -15.90 29.26
C ARG A 291 -12.97 -15.40 29.07
N ASP A 292 -13.36 -14.36 29.80
CA ASP A 292 -14.73 -13.81 29.73
C ASP A 292 -14.91 -12.87 28.52
N MET A 293 -13.82 -12.46 27.86
CA MET A 293 -13.84 -11.56 26.71
C MET A 293 -14.00 -12.34 25.41
N ARG A 294 -15.08 -12.06 24.69
CA ARG A 294 -15.37 -12.69 23.38
C ARG A 294 -15.16 -11.77 22.19
N ASP A 295 -14.86 -10.50 22.43
CA ASP A 295 -14.66 -9.46 21.40
C ASP A 295 -13.19 -9.05 21.32
N PHE A 296 -12.66 -9.00 20.10
CA PHE A 296 -11.31 -8.57 19.80
C PHE A 296 -11.00 -7.15 20.29
N ARG A 297 -11.94 -6.21 20.19
CA ARG A 297 -11.75 -4.83 20.64
C ARG A 297 -11.61 -4.76 22.15
N ASP A 298 -12.37 -5.56 22.89
CA ASP A 298 -12.29 -5.61 24.34
C ASP A 298 -10.95 -6.17 24.80
N LEU A 299 -10.43 -7.18 24.10
CA LEU A 299 -9.08 -7.71 24.33
C LEU A 299 -8.00 -6.65 24.10
N ILE A 300 -8.08 -5.88 23.01
CA ILE A 300 -7.12 -4.78 22.77
C ILE A 300 -7.21 -3.73 23.86
N LYS A 301 -8.42 -3.28 24.23
CA LYS A 301 -8.60 -2.28 25.30
C LYS A 301 -8.04 -2.78 26.63
N TYR A 302 -8.33 -4.02 26.98
CA TYR A 302 -7.80 -4.65 28.19
C TYR A 302 -6.27 -4.73 28.16
N HIS A 303 -5.70 -5.12 27.03
CA HIS A 303 -4.26 -5.22 26.85
C HIS A 303 -3.57 -3.86 27.05
N ILE A 304 -4.05 -2.81 26.38
CA ILE A 304 -3.48 -1.46 26.49
C ILE A 304 -3.61 -0.94 27.93
N ALA A 305 -4.79 -1.06 28.55
CA ALA A 305 -4.99 -0.64 29.93
C ALA A 305 -4.12 -1.43 30.93
N THR A 306 -3.87 -2.71 30.66
CA THR A 306 -2.99 -3.54 31.49
C THR A 306 -1.54 -3.08 31.38
N GLY A 307 -1.06 -2.73 30.18
CA GLY A 307 0.29 -2.19 30.00
C GLY A 307 0.51 -0.85 30.68
N GLU A 308 -0.47 0.05 30.60
CA GLU A 308 -0.42 1.35 31.29
C GLU A 308 -0.39 1.22 32.81
N THR A 309 -1.09 0.22 33.37
CA THR A 309 -1.23 0.06 34.83
C THR A 309 -0.16 -0.83 35.46
N ARG A 310 0.24 -1.92 34.79
CA ARG A 310 1.22 -2.90 35.30
C ARG A 310 2.63 -2.70 34.73
N GLY A 311 2.77 -1.83 33.74
CA GLY A 311 4.01 -1.62 33.01
C GLY A 311 4.16 -2.54 31.80
N TRP A 312 5.01 -2.09 30.88
CA TRP A 312 5.32 -2.78 29.64
C TRP A 312 6.57 -3.66 29.80
N LEU A 313 6.49 -4.91 29.35
CA LEU A 313 7.63 -5.84 29.28
C LEU A 313 8.54 -5.57 28.07
N ILE A 314 7.92 -5.22 26.95
CA ILE A 314 8.56 -4.66 25.74
C ILE A 314 7.96 -3.28 25.57
N ASP A 315 8.84 -2.31 25.31
CA ASP A 315 8.49 -0.91 25.17
C ASP A 315 7.24 -0.67 24.31
N PRO A 316 6.43 0.32 24.69
CA PRO A 316 5.27 0.67 23.92
C PRO A 316 5.65 1.33 22.58
N GLU A 317 4.73 1.29 21.62
CA GLU A 317 4.92 1.82 20.27
C GLU A 317 5.35 3.30 20.28
N GLU A 318 4.80 4.09 21.21
CA GLU A 318 5.12 5.50 21.42
C GLU A 318 6.57 5.72 21.86
N ALA A 319 7.14 4.82 22.66
CA ALA A 319 8.52 4.92 23.14
C ALA A 319 9.56 4.66 22.03
N LEU A 320 9.16 3.96 20.96
CA LEU A 320 10.01 3.66 19.81
C LEU A 320 10.05 4.80 18.77
N GLN A 321 9.29 5.88 18.97
CA GLN A 321 9.15 6.97 18.00
C GLN A 321 10.48 7.71 17.78
N VAL A 322 10.84 7.92 16.50
CA VAL A 322 12.10 8.59 16.12
C VAL A 322 11.88 10.08 15.83
N VAL A 323 10.75 10.40 15.20
CA VAL A 323 10.35 11.76 14.84
C VAL A 323 8.85 11.92 15.08
N ASN A 324 8.39 13.16 15.27
CA ASN A 324 6.96 13.46 15.39
C ASN A 324 6.17 12.95 14.17
N ASP A 325 4.87 12.76 14.39
CA ASP A 325 3.95 12.29 13.34
C ASP A 325 4.07 13.20 12.10
N THR A 326 4.30 12.58 10.94
CA THR A 326 4.71 13.28 9.72
C THR A 326 4.03 12.71 8.48
N LYS A 327 4.26 13.34 7.32
CA LYS A 327 3.60 13.00 6.07
C LYS A 327 4.18 11.71 5.48
N LEU A 328 3.34 10.79 5.04
CA LEU A 328 3.77 9.67 4.22
C LEU A 328 3.71 10.06 2.75
N ARG A 329 4.81 9.86 2.01
CA ARG A 329 4.85 9.95 0.55
C ARG A 329 5.27 8.61 -0.03
N ILE A 330 4.79 8.28 -1.24
CA ILE A 330 5.25 7.06 -1.92
C ILE A 330 6.76 7.11 -2.23
N ASN A 331 7.25 8.30 -2.61
CA ASN A 331 8.64 8.65 -2.91
C ASN A 331 8.86 10.15 -2.62
N SER A 332 10.02 10.67 -3.00
CA SER A 332 10.43 12.07 -2.85
C SER A 332 9.38 13.08 -3.38
N GLU A 333 8.85 12.84 -4.57
CA GLU A 333 7.89 13.71 -5.27
C GLU A 333 6.40 13.45 -4.93
N ALA A 334 6.13 12.40 -4.14
CA ALA A 334 4.79 11.88 -3.86
C ALA A 334 3.97 11.53 -5.11
N CYS A 335 4.61 10.98 -6.14
CA CYS A 335 3.93 10.65 -7.40
C CYS A 335 4.58 9.49 -8.17
N THR A 336 3.82 8.88 -9.07
CA THR A 336 4.27 7.79 -9.96
C THR A 336 3.94 8.09 -11.41
N ASN A 337 4.92 7.96 -12.30
CA ASN A 337 4.75 8.16 -13.75
C ASN A 337 4.29 6.89 -14.49
N THR A 338 3.51 6.02 -13.83
CA THR A 338 3.09 4.72 -14.37
C THR A 338 1.58 4.62 -14.48
N LEU A 339 1.07 4.05 -15.58
CA LEU A 339 -0.37 3.75 -15.74
C LEU A 339 -0.86 2.54 -14.93
N SER A 340 -0.04 1.98 -14.04
CA SER A 340 -0.30 0.71 -13.34
C SER A 340 -1.10 0.85 -12.04
N LYS A 341 -1.81 1.97 -11.83
CA LYS A 341 -2.62 2.24 -10.61
C LYS A 341 -1.81 2.04 -9.31
N LYS A 342 -0.53 2.43 -9.31
CA LYS A 342 0.36 2.26 -8.15
C LYS A 342 -0.17 3.01 -6.93
N CYS A 343 -0.74 4.20 -7.11
CA CYS A 343 -1.32 4.95 -6.01
C CYS A 343 -2.55 4.27 -5.41
N THR A 344 -3.38 3.62 -6.22
CA THR A 344 -4.51 2.83 -5.71
C THR A 344 -4.04 1.69 -4.82
N HIS A 345 -3.00 0.97 -5.25
CA HIS A 345 -2.41 -0.11 -4.45
C HIS A 345 -1.73 0.42 -3.19
N PHE A 346 -1.02 1.54 -3.31
CA PHE A 346 -0.39 2.22 -2.19
C PHE A 346 -1.43 2.59 -1.11
N PHE A 347 -2.52 3.26 -1.48
CA PHE A 347 -3.57 3.60 -0.53
C PHE A 347 -4.26 2.38 0.07
N LYS A 348 -4.44 1.30 -0.69
CA LYS A 348 -5.01 0.06 -0.16
C LYS A 348 -4.21 -0.51 1.02
N ASN A 349 -2.89 -0.31 1.05
CA ASN A 349 -2.00 -0.96 2.01
C ASN A 349 -1.48 -0.04 3.12
N HIS A 350 -1.74 1.27 3.06
CA HIS A 350 -1.15 2.25 3.98
C HIS A 350 -2.17 3.21 4.61
N ARG A 351 -3.45 3.14 4.26
CA ARG A 351 -4.45 4.16 4.64
C ARG A 351 -5.19 3.87 5.95
N HIS A 352 -5.06 2.69 6.54
CA HIS A 352 -5.92 2.33 7.68
C HIS A 352 -5.39 2.95 8.98
N ASP A 353 -6.24 3.73 9.66
CA ASP A 353 -5.90 4.60 10.79
C ASP A 353 -6.77 4.35 12.05
N GLU A 354 -7.31 3.14 12.21
CA GLU A 354 -8.22 2.73 13.31
C GLU A 354 -9.63 3.30 13.31
N ARG A 355 -9.91 4.40 12.61
CA ARG A 355 -11.25 5.03 12.63
C ARG A 355 -12.33 4.13 12.04
N ASP A 356 -11.98 3.34 11.03
CA ASP A 356 -12.87 2.38 10.39
C ASP A 356 -12.93 1.02 11.15
N GLY A 357 -12.39 0.96 12.37
CA GLY A 357 -12.33 -0.28 13.16
C GLY A 357 -11.30 -1.31 12.68
N ARG A 358 -10.38 -0.92 11.78
CA ARG A 358 -9.22 -1.74 11.36
C ARG A 358 -8.00 -1.38 12.18
N THR A 359 -7.14 -2.31 12.52
CA THR A 359 -5.85 -1.94 13.13
C THR A 359 -5.03 -1.05 12.20
N ARG A 360 -4.19 -0.14 12.76
CA ARG A 360 -3.28 0.70 11.97
C ARG A 360 -2.42 -0.14 11.02
N ASP A 361 -2.25 0.36 9.80
CA ASP A 361 -1.27 -0.19 8.89
C ASP A 361 0.15 0.06 9.42
N ARG A 362 0.97 -0.99 9.44
CA ARG A 362 2.37 -0.97 9.87
C ARG A 362 3.25 -1.52 8.75
N PHE A 363 4.25 -0.75 8.34
CA PHE A 363 5.07 -1.07 7.17
C PHE A 363 6.45 -0.42 7.27
N PRO A 364 7.46 -0.97 6.56
CA PRO A 364 8.77 -0.35 6.50
C PRO A 364 8.69 0.97 5.73
N CYS A 365 9.41 1.98 6.21
CA CYS A 365 9.51 3.29 5.59
C CYS A 365 10.91 3.87 5.78
N PHE A 366 11.21 4.91 5.01
CA PHE A 366 12.54 5.52 4.96
C PHE A 366 12.44 6.98 5.38
N TYR A 367 13.42 7.41 6.18
CA TYR A 367 13.48 8.75 6.73
C TYR A 367 14.91 9.30 6.63
N THR A 368 15.02 10.61 6.76
CA THR A 368 16.30 11.30 6.89
C THR A 368 16.22 12.23 8.10
N LYS A 369 17.31 12.34 8.86
CA LYS A 369 17.39 13.28 9.98
C LYS A 369 17.41 14.75 9.52
N SER A 370 17.75 14.98 8.25
CA SER A 370 17.83 16.33 7.67
C SER A 370 16.46 16.89 7.26
N HIS A 371 15.48 16.03 6.95
CA HIS A 371 14.15 16.41 6.47
C HIS A 371 13.10 15.58 7.21
N ASN A 372 12.53 16.14 8.27
CA ASN A 372 11.53 15.47 9.12
C ASN A 372 10.08 15.77 8.68
N ASP A 373 9.88 16.44 7.56
CA ASP A 373 8.58 16.89 7.06
C ASP A 373 7.81 15.80 6.29
N PHE A 374 8.50 14.74 5.86
CA PHE A 374 7.90 13.53 5.33
C PHE A 374 8.79 12.30 5.53
N VAL A 375 8.20 11.13 5.34
CA VAL A 375 8.86 9.84 5.18
C VAL A 375 8.41 9.19 3.88
N MET A 376 9.25 8.32 3.34
CA MET A 376 8.98 7.64 2.07
C MET A 376 8.64 6.17 2.28
N ALA A 377 7.64 5.67 1.57
CA ALA A 377 7.28 4.26 1.61
C ALA A 377 8.22 3.39 0.77
N VAL A 378 8.72 3.92 -0.35
CA VAL A 378 9.63 3.21 -1.26
C VAL A 378 10.88 4.04 -1.43
N PHE A 379 12.03 3.41 -1.19
CA PHE A 379 13.34 3.97 -1.45
C PHE A 379 14.28 2.84 -1.86
N ASN A 380 14.85 2.93 -3.05
CA ASN A 380 15.82 1.97 -3.55
C ASN A 380 16.95 2.71 -4.28
N PRO A 381 18.04 3.08 -3.57
CA PRO A 381 19.09 3.92 -4.15
C PRO A 381 19.81 3.23 -5.31
N GLU A 382 19.95 1.90 -5.29
CA GLU A 382 20.61 1.15 -6.37
C GLU A 382 19.79 1.18 -7.66
N GLU A 383 18.47 0.98 -7.54
CA GLU A 383 17.56 1.06 -8.67
C GLU A 383 17.45 2.50 -9.20
N THR A 384 17.32 3.49 -8.31
CA THR A 384 17.31 4.91 -8.68
C THR A 384 18.59 5.32 -9.41
N LYS A 385 19.77 4.86 -8.96
CA LYS A 385 21.05 5.09 -9.62
C LYS A 385 21.12 4.42 -10.99
N MET A 386 20.63 3.19 -11.11
CA MET A 386 20.58 2.49 -12.40
C MET A 386 19.68 3.22 -13.40
N TYR A 387 18.49 3.65 -12.98
CA TYR A 387 17.59 4.43 -13.85
C TYR A 387 18.18 5.78 -14.24
N LEU A 388 18.82 6.48 -13.32
CA LEU A 388 19.53 7.73 -13.61
C LEU A 388 20.63 7.54 -14.67
N LEU A 389 21.43 6.47 -14.54
CA LEU A 389 22.47 6.14 -15.51
C LEU A 389 21.90 5.80 -16.88
N LEU A 390 20.88 4.94 -16.95
CA LEU A 390 20.26 4.56 -18.22
C LEU A 390 19.58 5.75 -18.91
N ALA A 391 18.82 6.55 -18.15
CA ALA A 391 18.09 7.71 -18.65
C ALA A 391 19.03 8.83 -19.15
N THR A 392 20.24 8.92 -18.61
CA THR A 392 21.24 9.91 -19.03
C THR A 392 22.11 9.38 -20.17
N CYS A 393 22.71 8.19 -20.00
CA CYS A 393 23.72 7.68 -20.92
C CYS A 393 23.15 7.21 -22.25
N VAL A 394 22.00 6.51 -22.27
CA VAL A 394 21.47 5.92 -23.51
C VAL A 394 21.04 6.99 -24.51
N PRO A 395 20.21 7.98 -24.13
CA PRO A 395 19.80 9.03 -25.07
C PRO A 395 20.98 9.92 -25.48
N ALA A 396 21.88 10.26 -24.56
CA ALA A 396 23.06 11.07 -24.87
C ALA A 396 23.99 10.36 -25.87
N PHE A 397 24.24 9.06 -25.68
CA PHE A 397 25.05 8.27 -26.59
C PHE A 397 24.44 8.20 -28.00
N LEU A 398 23.14 7.89 -28.09
CA LEU A 398 22.42 7.85 -29.37
C LEU A 398 22.42 9.22 -30.06
N PHE A 399 22.27 10.31 -29.31
CA PHE A 399 22.30 11.67 -29.83
C PHE A 399 23.68 12.01 -30.39
N ILE A 400 24.75 11.79 -29.62
CA ILE A 400 26.13 12.09 -30.03
C ILE A 400 26.52 11.27 -31.26
N LEU A 401 26.23 9.96 -31.28
CA LEU A 401 26.52 9.11 -32.42
C LEU A 401 25.76 9.54 -33.68
N SER A 402 24.47 9.86 -33.53
CA SER A 402 23.63 10.26 -34.67
C SER A 402 24.09 11.60 -35.24
N CYS A 403 24.34 12.59 -34.39
CA CYS A 403 24.87 13.89 -34.81
C CYS A 403 26.27 13.77 -35.42
N GLY A 404 27.13 12.92 -34.86
CA GLY A 404 28.46 12.63 -35.40
C GLY A 404 28.38 12.02 -36.81
N PHE A 405 27.49 11.07 -37.03
CA PHE A 405 27.28 10.47 -38.35
C PHE A 405 26.74 11.48 -39.36
N LEU A 406 25.75 12.29 -38.97
CA LEU A 406 25.19 13.34 -39.84
C LEU A 406 26.23 14.40 -40.20
N TYR A 407 27.08 14.78 -39.24
CA TYR A 407 28.20 15.68 -39.48
C TYR A 407 29.17 15.08 -40.51
N LEU A 408 29.57 13.82 -40.34
CA LEU A 408 30.43 13.13 -41.31
C LEU A 408 29.79 13.04 -42.71
N CYS A 409 28.51 12.68 -42.81
CA CYS A 409 27.79 12.67 -44.07
C CYS A 409 27.75 14.05 -44.74
N SER A 410 27.53 15.13 -43.97
CA SER A 410 27.55 16.49 -44.52
C SER A 410 28.91 16.89 -45.10
N LYS A 411 30.00 16.30 -44.60
CA LYS A 411 31.36 16.56 -45.12
C LYS A 411 31.71 15.68 -46.31
N LEU A 412 31.21 14.45 -46.34
CA LEU A 412 31.60 13.42 -47.31
C LEU A 412 30.68 13.32 -48.53
N VAL A 413 29.43 13.78 -48.43
CA VAL A 413 28.42 13.67 -49.50
C VAL A 413 28.19 15.05 -50.12
N ASN A 414 28.31 15.14 -51.44
CA ASN A 414 27.90 16.31 -52.20
C ASN A 414 26.69 15.94 -53.08
N PRO A 415 25.70 16.82 -53.20
CA PRO A 415 24.71 16.71 -54.27
C PRO A 415 25.40 17.01 -55.61
N ASP A 416 25.19 16.14 -56.60
CA ASP A 416 25.53 16.38 -58.00
C ASP A 416 24.51 17.35 -58.63
N ASP A 417 24.82 17.91 -59.80
CA ASP A 417 23.98 18.92 -60.48
C ASP A 417 22.56 18.39 -60.84
N ASP A 418 22.41 17.06 -60.94
CA ASP A 418 21.13 16.35 -61.15
C ASP A 418 20.41 15.94 -59.85
N GLY A 419 20.95 16.31 -58.68
CA GLY A 419 20.37 15.98 -57.35
C GLY A 419 20.72 14.59 -56.80
N HIS A 420 21.64 13.87 -57.46
CA HIS A 420 22.15 12.57 -57.03
C HIS A 420 23.19 12.71 -55.89
N LEU A 421 23.21 11.77 -54.93
CA LEU A 421 24.11 11.84 -53.77
C LEU A 421 25.40 11.06 -54.04
N VAL A 422 26.53 11.78 -54.17
CA VAL A 422 27.83 11.17 -54.49
C VAL A 422 28.84 11.37 -53.36
N LEU A 423 29.62 10.32 -53.07
CA LEU A 423 30.72 10.35 -52.09
C LEU A 423 31.94 11.08 -52.68
N LYS A 424 32.47 12.08 -51.96
CA LYS A 424 33.63 12.90 -52.41
C LYS A 424 34.87 12.11 -52.80
N THR A 425 35.06 10.90 -52.26
CA THR A 425 36.26 10.08 -52.50
C THR A 425 36.25 9.32 -53.84
N LEU A 426 35.20 9.44 -54.66
CA LEU A 426 35.08 8.79 -55.97
C LEU A 426 35.09 9.77 -57.14
N LYS A 427 35.67 10.97 -56.98
CA LYS A 427 36.04 11.80 -58.14
C LYS A 427 37.34 11.24 -58.73
N LYS A 428 37.23 10.27 -59.64
CA LYS A 428 38.34 9.91 -60.54
C LYS A 428 38.44 11.05 -61.55
N ASP A 429 39.54 11.80 -61.51
CA ASP A 429 39.77 12.91 -62.45
C ASP A 429 39.60 12.41 -63.90
N PRO A 430 38.88 13.15 -64.77
CA PRO A 430 38.80 12.80 -66.18
C PRO A 430 40.19 12.93 -66.81
N MET A 431 40.63 11.85 -67.44
CA MET A 431 41.85 11.78 -68.24
C MET A 431 41.78 12.83 -69.36
N PRO A 432 42.85 13.61 -69.63
CA PRO A 432 42.82 14.62 -70.67
C PRO A 432 42.73 13.95 -72.05
N SER A 433 41.78 14.42 -72.85
CA SER A 433 41.71 14.14 -74.29
C SER A 433 42.83 14.89 -74.99
N ASP A 434 43.91 14.19 -75.33
CA ASP A 434 44.85 14.71 -76.32
C ASP A 434 44.29 14.44 -77.72
N ALA A 435 44.04 15.55 -78.40
CA ALA A 435 43.89 15.65 -79.83
C ALA A 435 45.19 15.24 -80.53
N SER A 436 45.07 14.50 -81.63
CA SER A 436 46.09 14.50 -82.68
C SER A 436 45.38 14.36 -84.02
N ASP A 437 45.17 15.51 -84.65
CA ASP A 437 45.07 15.66 -86.10
C ASP A 437 46.35 15.15 -86.77
N LEU A 438 46.20 14.24 -87.74
CA LEU A 438 46.98 14.21 -88.99
C LEU A 438 46.25 13.36 -90.04
#